data_AF-Q9KLZ4-F1
#
_entry.id   AF-Q9KLZ4-F1
#
_cell.length_a   1.000
_cell.length_b   1.000
_cell.length_c   1.000
_cell.angle_alpha   90.00
_cell.angle_beta   90.00
_cell.angle_gamma   90.00
#
_symmetry.space_group_name_H-M   'P 1'
#
loop_
_entity.id
_entity.type
_entity.pdbx_description
1 polymer ?
#
loop_
_entity_poly.entity_id
_entity_poly.type
_entity_poly.pdbx_seq_one_letter_code
_entity_poly.pdbx_strand_id
1 'polypeptide(L)'
;MPPSRIENFSVSLFYIAMALSGIIGAVFSTSIALEKGQVVTQQIVQIIYGDYFKLLTVLAVVMVGVALLASVLIRKMLAAADVNSPSIQDKQA
;
A
#
# COMPACT_ATOMS: atom_id res chain seq x y z
N MET A 1 10.16 11.77 -29.22
CA MET A 1 9.53 12.49 -28.09
C MET A 1 10.02 11.83 -26.80
N PRO A 2 10.61 12.58 -25.86
CA PRO A 2 11.48 12.00 -24.85
C PRO A 2 10.71 11.28 -23.71
N PRO A 3 11.32 10.24 -23.11
CA PRO A 3 10.75 9.41 -22.02
C PRO A 3 10.46 10.18 -20.72
N SER A 4 11.04 11.37 -20.54
CA SER A 4 10.91 12.22 -19.34
C SER A 4 9.50 12.75 -19.08
N ARG A 5 8.62 12.81 -20.08
CA ARG A 5 7.22 13.22 -19.86
C ARG A 5 6.38 12.15 -19.17
N ILE A 6 6.71 10.87 -19.38
CA ILE A 6 5.94 9.75 -18.85
C ILE A 6 6.37 9.47 -17.41
N GLU A 7 7.66 9.56 -17.08
CA GLU A 7 8.14 9.43 -15.69
C GLU A 7 7.56 10.52 -14.77
N ASN A 8 7.60 11.79 -15.19
CA ASN A 8 7.02 12.89 -14.40
C ASN A 8 5.50 12.76 -14.21
N PHE A 9 4.79 12.07 -15.12
CA PHE A 9 3.37 11.76 -14.96
C PHE A 9 3.13 10.62 -13.96
N SER A 10 3.95 9.56 -13.98
CA SER A 10 3.86 8.48 -13.00
C SER A 10 4.11 8.96 -11.57
N VAL A 11 5.06 9.88 -11.40
CA VAL A 11 5.37 10.48 -10.09
C VAL A 11 4.20 11.34 -9.58
N SER A 12 3.58 12.17 -10.43
CA SER A 12 2.41 12.96 -10.01
C SER A 12 1.19 12.09 -9.70
N LEU A 13 0.95 11.05 -10.49
CA LEU A 13 -0.12 10.08 -10.23
C LEU A 13 0.11 9.31 -8.93
N PHE A 14 1.35 8.94 -8.62
CA PHE A 14 1.70 8.28 -7.36
C PHE A 14 1.39 9.17 -6.15
N TYR A 15 1.74 10.46 -6.21
CA TYR A 15 1.39 11.41 -5.13
C TYR A 15 -0.13 11.55 -4.94
N ILE A 16 -0.90 11.60 -6.04
CA ILE A 16 -2.37 11.64 -5.97
C ILE A 16 -2.91 10.36 -5.33
N ALA A 17 -2.38 9.19 -5.71
CA ALA A 17 -2.77 7.91 -5.12
C ALA A 17 -2.46 7.86 -3.61
N MET A 18 -1.30 8.37 -3.18
CA MET A 18 -0.96 8.46 -1.76
C MET A 18 -1.91 9.38 -0.98
N ALA A 19 -2.23 10.56 -1.53
CA ALA A 19 -3.18 11.49 -0.90
C ALA A 19 -4.58 10.87 -0.77
N LEU A 20 -5.08 10.23 -1.83
CA LEU A 20 -6.36 9.51 -1.82
C LEU A 20 -6.35 8.34 -0.83
N SER A 21 -5.25 7.61 -0.72
CA SER A 21 -5.10 6.53 0.26
C SER A 21 -5.24 7.04 1.70
N GLY A 22 -4.73 8.25 2.00
CA GLY A 22 -4.89 8.89 3.31
C GLY A 22 -6.35 9.22 3.64
N ILE A 23 -7.11 9.71 2.66
CA ILE A 23 -8.54 10.00 2.81
C ILE A 23 -9.33 8.71 3.07
N ILE A 24 -9.05 7.65 2.31
CA ILE A 24 -9.68 6.34 2.51
C ILE A 24 -9.37 5.81 3.91
N GLY A 25 -8.11 5.92 4.36
CA GLY A 25 -7.72 5.54 5.73
C GLY A 25 -8.48 6.32 6.81
N ALA A 26 -8.72 7.61 6.61
CA ALA A 26 -9.52 8.42 7.52
C ALA A 26 -10.99 7.97 7.57
N VAL A 27 -11.59 7.62 6.43
CA VAL A 27 -12.97 7.09 6.36
C VAL A 27 -13.09 5.73 7.05
N PHE A 28 -12.10 4.85 6.92
CA PHE A 28 -12.05 3.60 7.68
C PHE A 28 -11.91 3.87 9.18
N SER A 29 -11.12 4.88 9.57
CA SER A 29 -10.98 5.26 10.98
C SER A 29 -12.26 5.86 11.57
N THR A 30 -13.05 6.63 10.81
CA THR A 30 -14.32 7.20 11.29
C THR A 30 -15.45 6.18 11.31
N SER A 31 -15.41 5.17 10.44
CA SER A 31 -16.39 4.07 10.44
C SER A 31 -16.34 3.20 11.71
N ILE A 32 -15.23 3.28 12.48
CA ILE A 32 -15.04 2.55 13.73
C ILE A 32 -15.48 3.39 14.95
N ALA A 33 -15.72 4.70 14.79
CA ALA A 33 -16.14 5.57 15.88
C ALA A 33 -17.63 5.34 16.20
N LEU A 34 -17.92 4.65 17.31
CA LEU A 34 -19.27 4.39 17.82
C LEU A 34 -20.08 5.66 18.08
N GLU A 35 -21.39 5.61 17.80
CA GLU A 35 -22.37 6.61 18.23
C GLU A 35 -22.42 6.73 19.76
N LYS A 36 -22.32 7.96 20.26
CA LYS A 36 -22.31 8.28 21.69
C LYS A 36 -23.72 8.11 22.29
N GLY A 37 -24.08 6.89 22.68
CA GLY A 37 -25.37 6.64 23.33
C GLY A 37 -25.65 5.20 23.80
N GLN A 38 -24.82 4.21 23.44
CA GLN A 38 -25.08 2.82 23.79
C GLN A 38 -24.33 2.42 25.07
N VAL A 39 -25.06 1.95 26.08
CA VAL A 39 -24.53 1.49 27.37
C VAL A 39 -23.42 0.44 27.16
N VAL A 40 -22.22 0.82 27.54
CA VAL A 40 -20.96 0.07 27.44
C VAL A 40 -21.05 -1.17 28.34
N THR A 41 -21.50 -2.30 27.82
CA THR A 41 -21.35 -3.59 28.49
C THR A 41 -20.05 -4.26 28.00
N GLN A 42 -19.29 -4.83 28.92
CA GLN A 42 -17.94 -5.34 28.64
C GLN A 42 -17.92 -6.45 27.56
N GLN A 43 -19.02 -7.19 27.42
CA GLN A 43 -19.19 -8.21 26.38
C GLN A 43 -19.38 -7.63 24.97
N ILE A 44 -20.11 -6.52 24.80
CA ILE A 44 -20.38 -5.96 23.47
C ILE A 44 -19.15 -5.24 22.89
N VAL A 45 -18.35 -4.62 23.77
CA VAL A 45 -17.09 -3.98 23.41
C VAL A 45 -16.06 -5.02 22.94
N GLN A 46 -15.94 -6.15 23.64
CA GLN A 46 -15.01 -7.21 23.24
C GLN A 46 -15.37 -7.86 21.90
N ILE A 47 -16.67 -8.05 21.62
CA ILE A 47 -17.12 -8.64 20.36
C ILE A 47 -16.89 -7.68 19.20
N ILE A 48 -17.28 -6.41 19.35
CA ILE A 48 -17.18 -5.42 18.28
C ILE A 48 -15.71 -5.04 18.03
N TYR A 49 -14.94 -4.66 19.05
CA TYR A 49 -13.51 -4.34 18.86
C TYR A 49 -12.67 -5.57 18.52
N GLY A 50 -13.02 -6.77 19.03
CA GLY A 50 -12.32 -8.01 18.71
C GLY A 50 -12.46 -8.40 17.24
N ASP A 51 -13.67 -8.27 16.66
CA ASP A 51 -13.88 -8.57 15.25
C ASP A 51 -13.26 -7.50 14.32
N TYR A 52 -13.27 -6.22 14.72
CA TYR A 52 -12.54 -5.17 13.99
C TYR A 52 -11.02 -5.38 13.97
N PHE A 53 -10.42 -5.72 15.11
CA PHE A 53 -8.97 -6.02 15.16
C PHE A 53 -8.63 -7.25 14.33
N LYS A 54 -9.49 -8.27 14.32
CA LYS A 54 -9.33 -9.45 13.48
C LYS A 54 -9.43 -9.08 11.99
N LEU A 55 -10.42 -8.27 11.59
CA LEU A 55 -10.56 -7.77 10.22
C LEU A 55 -9.32 -6.97 9.78
N LEU A 56 -8.85 -6.04 10.61
CA LEU A 56 -7.65 -5.25 10.36
C LEU A 56 -6.39 -6.12 10.25
N THR A 57 -6.30 -7.18 11.06
CA THR A 57 -5.19 -8.13 10.99
C THR A 57 -5.20 -8.90 9.67
N VAL A 58 -6.38 -9.37 9.22
CA VAL A 58 -6.51 -10.06 7.92
C VAL A 58 -6.13 -9.13 6.78
N LEU A 59 -6.62 -7.89 6.79
CA LEU A 59 -6.27 -6.87 5.79
C LEU A 59 -4.76 -6.57 5.78
N ALA A 60 -4.12 -6.49 6.96
CA ALA A 60 -2.69 -6.30 7.07
C ALA A 60 -1.89 -7.47 6.47
N VAL A 61 -2.31 -8.71 6.75
CA VAL A 61 -1.69 -9.92 6.17
C VAL A 61 -1.82 -9.92 4.64
N VAL A 62 -2.97 -9.49 4.10
CA VAL A 62 -3.16 -9.36 2.65
C VAL A 62 -2.17 -8.35 2.06
N MET A 63 -2.01 -7.17 2.68
CA MET A 63 -1.05 -6.16 2.21
C MET A 63 0.41 -6.65 2.26
N VAL A 64 0.78 -7.45 3.27
CA VAL A 64 2.08 -8.14 3.33
C VAL A 64 2.24 -9.10 2.15
N GLY A 65 1.20 -9.90 1.85
CA GLY A 65 1.21 -10.81 0.69
C GLY A 65 1.43 -10.08 -0.64
N VAL A 66 0.74 -8.94 -0.84
CA VAL A 66 0.91 -8.10 -2.03
C VAL A 66 2.34 -7.54 -2.12
N ALA A 67 2.90 -7.06 -1.00
CA ALA A 67 4.26 -6.52 -0.97
C ALA A 67 5.33 -7.57 -1.31
N LEU A 68 5.15 -8.80 -0.81
CA LEU A 68 6.04 -9.92 -1.15
C LEU A 68 5.96 -10.30 -2.62
N LEU A 69 4.75 -10.36 -3.19
CA LEU A 69 4.55 -10.62 -4.62
C LEU A 69 5.21 -9.53 -5.49
N ALA A 70 4.99 -8.26 -5.16
CA ALA A 70 5.63 -7.15 -5.85
C ALA A 70 7.16 -7.23 -5.76
N SER A 71 7.71 -7.62 -4.61
CA SER A 71 9.15 -7.82 -4.42
C SER A 71 9.71 -8.89 -5.36
N VAL A 72 8.99 -10.00 -5.56
CA VAL A 72 9.40 -11.06 -6.49
C VAL A 72 9.32 -10.59 -7.94
N LEU A 73 8.27 -9.85 -8.31
CA LEU A 73 8.11 -9.30 -9.65
C LEU A 73 9.24 -8.32 -10.00
N ILE A 74 9.58 -7.41 -9.09
CA ILE A 74 10.68 -6.44 -9.29
C ILE A 74 12.00 -7.18 -9.48
N ARG A 75 12.30 -8.20 -8.66
CA ARG A 75 13.51 -9.03 -8.82
C ARG A 75 13.58 -9.69 -10.20
N LYS A 76 12.45 -10.20 -10.70
CA LYS A 76 12.36 -10.81 -12.03
C LYS A 76 12.55 -9.80 -13.15
N MET A 77 12.00 -8.59 -13.01
CA MET A 77 12.22 -7.49 -13.95
C MET A 77 13.67 -7.02 -13.97
N LEU A 78 14.30 -6.90 -12.80
CA LEU A 78 15.71 -6.51 -12.67
C LEU A 78 16.64 -7.55 -13.32
N ALA A 79 16.42 -8.85 -13.05
CA ALA A 79 17.20 -9.92 -13.67
C ALA A 79 17.04 -9.94 -15.21
N ALA A 80 15.84 -9.65 -15.73
CA ALA A 80 15.62 -9.55 -17.18
C ALA A 80 16.29 -8.31 -17.80
N ALA A 81 16.39 -7.21 -17.06
CA ALA A 81 17.10 -6.01 -17.48
C ALA A 81 18.62 -6.21 -17.50
N ASP A 82 19.19 -6.90 -16.50
CA ASP A 82 20.62 -7.22 -16.45
C ASP A 82 21.04 -8.13 -17.60
N VAL A 83 20.20 -9.10 -17.99
CA VAL A 83 20.45 -9.98 -19.14
C VAL A 83 20.41 -9.22 -20.48
N ASN A 84 19.68 -8.11 -20.56
CA ASN A 84 19.43 -7.36 -21.80
C ASN A 84 20.18 -6.02 -21.87
N SER A 85 21.06 -5.72 -20.91
CA SER A 85 21.86 -4.50 -20.86
C SER A 85 23.31 -4.78 -21.27
N PRO A 86 23.81 -4.32 -22.45
CA PRO A 86 25.24 -4.20 -22.67
C PRO A 86 25.76 -3.07 -21.77
N SER A 87 26.48 -3.45 -20.71
CA SER A 87 27.40 -2.65 -19.90
C SER A 87 27.28 -1.12 -19.99
N ILE A 88 26.45 -0.52 -19.13
CA ILE A 88 26.62 0.89 -18.70
C ILE A 88 27.62 0.92 -17.53
N GLN A 89 28.87 0.48 -17.78
CA GLN A 89 29.98 0.61 -16.82
C GLN A 89 31.09 1.56 -17.28
N ASP A 90 31.15 1.97 -18.55
CA ASP A 90 32.15 2.94 -19.02
C ASP A 90 31.55 4.34 -19.13
N LYS A 91 31.40 5.07 -18.02
CA LYS A 91 31.42 6.55 -17.98
C LYS A 91 31.50 7.12 -16.56
N GLN A 92 32.33 6.50 -15.72
CA GLN A 92 32.95 7.15 -14.57
C GLN A 92 34.44 6.81 -14.58
N ALA A 93 35.14 7.33 -15.59
CA ALA A 93 36.60 7.46 -15.65
C ALA A 93 36.91 8.78 -16.35
#